data_AF-A0A3D0CNH9-F1
#
_entry.id   AF-A0A3D0CNH9-F1
#
_cell.length_a   1.000
_cell.length_b   1.000
_cell.length_c   1.000
_cell.angle_alpha   90.00
_cell.angle_beta   90.00
_cell.angle_gamma   90.00
#
_symmetry.space_group_name_H-M   'P 1'
#
loop_
_entity.id
_entity.type
_entity.pdbx_description
1 polymer ?
#
loop_
_entity_poly.entity_id
_entity_poly.type
_entity_poly.pdbx_seq_one_letter_code
_entity_poly.pdbx_strand_id
1 'polypeptide(L)' 'MRPIKNTTELIGIKDPDIIISLVFEKDTYIEVQAKLDYPAP' A
#
# COMPACT_ATOMS: atom_id res chain seq x y z
N MET A 1 -9.21 7.91 11.26
CA MET A 1 -8.42 6.85 10.63
C MET A 1 -9.24 5.58 10.63
N ARG A 2 -9.60 5.09 9.45
CA ARG A 2 -10.20 3.76 9.30
C ARG A 2 -9.17 2.87 8.59
N PRO A 3 -8.75 1.75 9.21
CA PRO A 3 -7.92 0.78 8.50
C PRO A 3 -8.79 0.13 7.42
N ILE A 4 -8.30 0.19 6.18
CA ILE A 4 -8.95 -0.45 5.03
C ILE A 4 -8.18 -1.74 4.74
N LYS A 5 -8.89 -2.83 4.44
CA LYS A 5 -8.23 -4.09 4.06
C LYS A 5 -7.41 -3.85 2.80
N ASN A 6 -6.15 -4.28 2.83
CA ASN A 6 -5.14 -4.05 1.80
C ASN A 6 -5.71 -4.26 0.39
N THR A 7 -5.75 -3.16 -0.34
CA THR A 7 -6.32 -3.06 -1.67
C THR A 7 -5.23 -2.54 -2.61
N THR A 8 -4.28 -3.42 -2.94
CA THR A 8 -3.38 -3.21 -4.09
C THR A 8 -4.18 -2.78 -5.34
N GLU A 9 -5.42 -3.26 -5.47
CA GLU A 9 -6.38 -2.84 -6.48
C GLU A 9 -6.90 -1.40 -6.33
N LEU A 10 -7.23 -0.92 -5.11
CA LEU A 10 -7.72 0.46 -4.92
C LEU A 10 -6.64 1.51 -5.24
N ILE A 11 -5.38 1.15 -5.01
CA ILE A 11 -4.24 2.05 -5.20
C ILE A 11 -3.63 1.84 -6.61
N GLY A 12 -4.10 0.83 -7.35
CA GLY A 12 -3.60 0.49 -8.69
C GLY A 12 -2.17 -0.04 -8.71
N ILE A 13 -1.60 -0.39 -7.55
CA ILE A 13 -0.25 -0.94 -7.42
C ILE A 13 -0.31 -2.43 -7.73
N LYS A 14 0.17 -2.80 -8.92
CA LYS A 14 0.25 -4.19 -9.40
C LYS A 14 1.66 -4.77 -9.38
N ASP A 15 2.62 -4.03 -8.84
CA ASP A 15 3.99 -4.50 -8.75
C ASP A 15 4.07 -5.61 -7.68
N PRO A 16 4.50 -6.83 -8.05
CA PRO A 16 4.60 -7.95 -7.12
C PRO A 16 5.69 -7.74 -6.04
N ASP A 17 6.67 -6.89 -6.31
CA ASP A 17 7.78 -6.57 -5.41
C ASP A 17 7.40 -5.44 -4.44
N ILE A 18 6.20 -4.84 -4.58
CA ILE A 18 5.65 -3.86 -3.64
C ILE A 18 4.60 -4.52 -2.75
N ILE A 19 5.02 -4.91 -1.54
CA ILE A 19 4.15 -5.54 -0.56
C ILE A 19 3.53 -4.46 0.34
N ILE A 20 2.26 -4.13 0.08
CA ILE A 20 1.50 -3.21 0.92
C ILE A 20 1.22 -3.89 2.27
N SER A 21 1.70 -3.28 3.34
CA SER A 21 1.55 -3.77 4.71
C SER A 21 0.30 -3.18 5.38
N LEU A 22 0.07 -1.87 5.25
CA LEU A 22 -1.10 -1.18 5.80
C LEU A 22 -1.62 -0.09 4.88
N VAL A 23 -2.94 0.12 4.91
CA VAL A 23 -3.63 1.22 4.26
C VAL A 23 -4.55 1.92 5.27
N PHE A 24 -4.42 3.23 5.38
CA PHE A 24 -5.30 4.06 6.19
C PHE A 24 -5.99 5.11 5.36
N GLU A 25 -7.32 5.15 5.47
CA GLU A 25 -8.11 6.24 4.93
C GLU A 25 -8.15 7.39 5.95
N LYS A 26 -7.88 8.59 5.44
CA LYS A 26 -8.11 9.88 6.09
C LYS A 26 -9.12 10.66 5.27
N ASP A 27 -9.64 11.74 5.83
CA ASP A 27 -10.70 12.52 5.20
C ASP A 27 -10.26 13.16 3.87
N THR A 28 -8.95 13.36 3.67
CA THR A 28 -8.40 14.05 2.48
C THR A 28 -7.34 13.25 1.71
N TYR A 29 -6.82 12.16 2.27
CA TYR A 29 -5.78 11.36 1.63
C TYR A 29 -5.78 9.91 2.12
N ILE A 30 -5.07 9.06 1.38
CA ILE A 30 -4.82 7.67 1.75
C ILE A 30 -3.35 7.55 2.12
N GLU A 31 -3.08 7.00 3.30
CA GLU A 31 -1.74 6.69 3.76
C GLU A 31 -1.46 5.21 3.54
N VAL A 32 -0.35 4.90 2.87
CA VAL A 32 0.03 3.53 2.51
C VAL A 32 1.41 3.25 3.06
N GLN A 33 1.53 2.20 3.87
CA GLN A 33 2.82 1.65 4.29
C GLN A 33 3.10 0.42 3.46
N ALA A 34 4.20 0.44 2.71
CA ALA A 34 4.61 -0.66 1.83
C ALA A 34 6.08 -1.01 2.07
N LYS A 35 6.42 -2.26 1.76
CA LYS A 35 7.79 -2.74 1.69
C LYS A 35 8.15 -3.01 0.24
N LEU A 36 9.37 -2.66 -0.10
CA LEU A 36 9.96 -2.94 -1.38
C LEU A 36 10.82 -4.19 -1.25
N ASP A 37 10.48 -5.23 -1.99
CA ASP A 37 11.20 -6.48 -2.05
C ASP A 37 12.00 -6.57 -3.36
N TYR A 38 12.78 -5.52 -3.65
CA TYR A 38 13.76 -5.60 -4.72
C TYR A 38 15.11 -6.07 -4.17
N PRO A 39 15.80 -6.98 -4.87
CA PRO A 39 17.21 -7.21 -4.59
C PRO A 39 17.98 -5.90 -4.81
N ALA A 40 18.84 -5.56 -3.85
CA ALA A 40 19.76 -4.44 -4.02
C ALA A 40 20.65 -4.69 -5.26
N PRO A 41 20.92 -3.67 -6.10
CA PRO A 41 21.81 -3.80 -7.25
C PRO A 41 23.23 -4.21 -6.88
#